data_AF-A0A2Z6DZ06-F1
#
_entry.id   AF-A0A2Z6DZ06-F1
#
_cell.length_a   1.000
_cell.length_b   1.000
_cell.length_c   1.000
_cell.angle_alpha   90.00
_cell.angle_beta   90.00
_cell.angle_gamma   90.00
#
_symmetry.space_group_name_H-M   'P 1'
#
loop_
_entity.id
_entity.type
_entity.pdbx_description
1 polymer ?
#
loop_
_entity_poly.entity_id
_entity_poly.type
_entity_poly.pdbx_seq_one_letter_code
_entity_poly.pdbx_strand_id
1 'polypeptide(L)'
;MTYASSGNTAPHHALAEHCQALREALERNAWEEAETIAKKLPLLIEADRRASSEPSVDAKERRTALLAAQEALNEARTHLDPAYQSLCKLLTAWNVLPPDPR
;
A
#
# COMPACT_ATOMS: atom_id res chain seq x y z
N MET A 1 3.63 -33.35 15.65
CA MET A 1 3.69 -31.98 15.10
C MET A 1 2.28 -31.54 14.82
N THR A 2 1.75 -30.66 15.65
CA THR A 2 0.39 -30.11 15.56
C THR A 2 0.33 -29.08 14.43
N TYR A 3 -0.50 -29.34 13.43
CA TYR A 3 -0.85 -28.37 12.39
C TYR A 3 -1.74 -27.29 13.03
N ALA A 4 -1.14 -26.20 13.48
CA ALA A 4 -1.88 -25.01 13.88
C ALA A 4 -2.26 -24.22 12.62
N SER A 5 -3.56 -24.17 12.36
CA SER A 5 -4.26 -23.39 11.34
C SER A 5 -3.76 -21.94 11.25
N SER A 6 -2.90 -21.63 10.28
CA SER A 6 -2.53 -20.26 9.94
C SER A 6 -3.29 -19.81 8.68
N GLY A 7 -4.10 -18.75 8.80
CA GLY A 7 -4.54 -17.96 7.66
C GLY A 7 -6.05 -17.93 7.44
N ASN A 8 -6.78 -17.27 8.33
CA ASN A 8 -8.06 -16.67 7.96
C ASN A 8 -8.11 -15.24 8.51
N THR A 9 -7.09 -14.44 8.17
CA THR A 9 -7.06 -13.01 8.50
C THR A 9 -8.19 -12.33 7.73
N ALA A 10 -9.03 -11.56 8.41
CA ALA A 10 -10.14 -10.89 7.75
C ALA A 10 -9.62 -9.96 6.62
N PRO A 11 -10.35 -9.81 5.50
CA PRO A 11 -9.85 -9.07 4.33
C PRO A 11 -9.37 -7.63 4.61
N HIS A 12 -9.98 -6.93 5.57
CA HIS A 12 -9.53 -5.59 5.98
C HIS A 12 -8.19 -5.59 6.70
N HIS A 13 -7.90 -6.62 7.52
CA HIS A 13 -6.59 -6.79 8.16
C HIS A 13 -5.52 -7.14 7.15
N ALA A 14 -5.80 -8.06 6.22
CA ALA A 14 -4.89 -8.39 5.14
C ALA A 14 -4.55 -7.16 4.27
N LEU A 15 -5.54 -6.29 4.00
CA LEU A 15 -5.31 -5.03 3.29
C LEU A 15 -4.43 -4.07 4.11
N ALA A 16 -4.68 -3.92 5.42
CA ALA A 16 -3.91 -3.03 6.28
C ALA A 16 -2.45 -3.49 6.43
N GLU A 17 -2.22 -4.79 6.68
CA GLU A 17 -0.89 -5.40 6.72
C GLU A 17 -0.13 -5.19 5.41
N HIS A 18 -0.83 -5.29 4.28
CA HIS A 18 -0.21 -5.11 2.97
C HIS A 18 0.15 -3.66 2.67
N CYS A 19 -0.65 -2.70 3.14
CA CYS A 19 -0.29 -1.27 3.10
C CYS A 19 0.91 -0.96 3.99
N GLN A 20 1.00 -1.59 5.17
CA GLN A 20 2.15 -1.47 6.05
C GLN A 20 3.43 -2.05 5.42
N ALA A 21 3.34 -3.23 4.79
CA ALA A 21 4.46 -3.84 4.08
C ALA A 21 4.95 -2.96 2.91
N LEU A 22 4.03 -2.31 2.20
CA LEU A 22 4.38 -1.35 1.14
C LEU A 22 5.17 -0.17 1.71
N ARG A 23 4.70 0.43 2.81
CA ARG A 23 5.39 1.51 3.51
C ARG A 23 6.82 1.10 3.89
N GLU A 24 6.99 -0.08 4.51
CA GLU A 24 8.29 -0.60 4.94
C GLU A 24 9.25 -0.90 3.79
N ALA A 25 8.73 -1.37 2.65
CA ALA A 25 9.53 -1.57 1.44
C ALA A 25 10.03 -0.23 0.89
N LEU A 26 9.16 0.79 0.87
CA LEU A 26 9.50 2.15 0.41
C LEU A 26 10.48 2.86 1.34
N GLU A 27 10.31 2.73 2.66
CA GLU A 27 11.24 3.26 3.67
C GLU A 27 12.66 2.73 3.48
N ARG A 28 12.79 1.45 3.07
CA ARG A 28 14.07 0.79 2.80
C ARG A 28 14.56 0.94 1.35
N ASN A 29 13.87 1.69 0.50
CA ASN A 29 14.14 1.82 -0.93
C ASN A 29 14.16 0.48 -1.70
N ALA A 30 13.39 -0.52 -1.23
CA ALA A 30 13.23 -1.81 -1.89
C ALA A 30 12.22 -1.71 -3.04
N TRP A 31 12.59 -1.01 -4.13
CA TRP A 31 11.67 -0.62 -5.19
C TRP A 31 10.96 -1.79 -5.90
N GLU A 32 11.68 -2.88 -6.19
CA GLU A 32 11.11 -4.08 -6.84
C GLU A 32 10.12 -4.81 -5.91
N GLU A 33 10.43 -4.86 -4.62
CA GLU A 33 9.56 -5.41 -3.58
C GLU A 33 8.29 -4.55 -3.47
N ALA A 34 8.45 -3.22 -3.37
CA ALA A 34 7.36 -2.27 -3.31
C ALA A 34 6.45 -2.35 -4.55
N GLU A 35 7.00 -2.53 -5.75
CA GLU A 35 6.23 -2.73 -6.98
C GLU A 35 5.41 -4.03 -6.92
N THR A 36 6.03 -5.12 -6.48
CA THR A 36 5.36 -6.43 -6.33
C THR A 36 4.21 -6.36 -5.33
N ILE A 37 4.41 -5.65 -4.23
CA ILE A 37 3.37 -5.41 -3.21
C ILE A 37 2.27 -4.53 -3.82
N ALA A 38 2.59 -3.41 -4.44
CA ALA A 38 1.61 -2.48 -5.00
C ALA A 38 0.69 -3.14 -6.06
N LYS A 39 1.22 -4.04 -6.90
CA LYS A 39 0.44 -4.80 -7.90
C LYS A 39 -0.68 -5.65 -7.29
N LYS A 40 -0.56 -6.07 -6.02
CA LYS A 40 -1.55 -6.89 -5.33
C LYS A 40 -2.64 -6.08 -4.62
N LEU A 41 -2.43 -4.77 -4.39
CA LEU A 41 -3.38 -3.91 -3.68
C LEU A 41 -4.80 -3.91 -4.29
N PRO A 42 -4.99 -3.82 -5.63
CA PRO A 42 -6.34 -3.82 -6.21
C PRO A 42 -7.16 -5.08 -5.86
N LEU A 43 -6.50 -6.24 -5.77
CA LEU A 43 -7.15 -7.50 -5.41
C LEU A 43 -7.58 -7.51 -3.94
N LEU A 44 -6.77 -6.96 -3.04
CA LEU A 44 -7.07 -6.88 -1.61
C LEU A 44 -8.19 -5.86 -1.33
N ILE A 45 -8.21 -4.74 -2.04
CA ILE A 45 -9.30 -3.76 -1.97
C ILE A 45 -10.62 -4.41 -2.41
N GLU A 46 -10.60 -5.17 -3.50
CA GLU A 46 -11.78 -5.87 -3.98
C GLU A 46 -12.26 -6.95 -2.99
N ALA A 47 -11.33 -7.68 -2.35
CA ALA A 47 -11.65 -8.66 -1.33
C ALA A 47 -12.29 -8.01 -0.08
N ASP A 48 -11.73 -6.91 0.42
CA ASP A 48 -12.34 -6.14 1.52
C ASP A 48 -13.72 -5.58 1.13
N ARG A 49 -13.86 -5.06 -0.10
CA ARG A 49 -15.15 -4.55 -0.59
C ARG A 49 -16.21 -5.63 -0.59
N ARG A 50 -15.91 -6.84 -1.08
CA ARG A 50 -16.86 -7.95 -1.09
C ARG A 50 -17.25 -8.37 0.32
N ALA A 51 -16.26 -8.55 1.18
CA ALA A 51 -16.51 -8.92 2.58
C ALA A 51 -17.31 -7.86 3.33
N SER A 52 -17.13 -6.57 3.02
CA SER A 52 -17.83 -5.47 3.71
C SER A 52 -19.36 -5.49 3.55
N SER A 53 -19.88 -6.23 2.58
CA SER A 53 -21.32 -6.45 2.40
C SER A 53 -21.88 -7.59 3.25
N GLU A 54 -21.03 -8.37 3.91
CA GLU A 54 -21.43 -9.50 4.74
C GLU A 54 -21.83 -9.06 6.16
N PRO A 55 -22.97 -9.55 6.71
CA PRO A 55 -23.44 -9.18 8.05
C PRO A 55 -22.48 -9.53 9.20
N SER A 56 -21.53 -10.42 8.95
CA SER A 56 -20.53 -10.92 9.91
C SER A 56 -19.36 -9.97 10.13
N VAL A 57 -19.22 -8.90 9.35
CA VAL A 57 -18.09 -7.96 9.48
C VAL A 57 -18.33 -6.98 10.64
N ASP A 58 -17.41 -6.97 11.61
CA ASP A 58 -17.37 -5.94 12.63
C ASP A 58 -16.95 -4.60 11.99
N ALA A 59 -17.91 -3.67 11.92
CA ALA A 59 -17.71 -2.35 11.31
C ALA A 59 -16.67 -1.50 12.06
N LYS A 60 -16.54 -1.65 13.38
CA LYS A 60 -15.56 -0.91 14.18
C LYS A 60 -14.16 -1.44 13.90
N GLU A 61 -13.99 -2.76 13.90
CA GLU A 61 -12.72 -3.41 13.61
C GLU A 61 -12.23 -3.06 12.20
N ARG A 62 -13.11 -3.20 11.19
CA ARG A 62 -12.81 -2.82 9.81
C ARG A 62 -12.40 -1.35 9.68
N ARG A 63 -13.11 -0.44 10.36
CA ARG A 63 -12.75 0.99 10.35
C ARG A 63 -11.35 1.23 10.90
N THR A 64 -10.99 0.59 12.01
CA THR A 64 -9.65 0.71 12.59
C THR A 64 -8.57 0.22 11.63
N ALA A 65 -8.78 -0.94 11.00
CA ALA A 65 -7.82 -1.48 10.02
C ALA A 65 -7.66 -0.55 8.80
N LEU A 66 -8.75 0.01 8.28
CA LEU A 66 -8.69 0.95 7.16
C LEU A 66 -8.00 2.28 7.52
N LEU A 67 -8.12 2.75 8.75
CA LEU A 67 -7.37 3.93 9.23
C LEU A 67 -5.87 3.64 9.32
N ALA A 68 -5.48 2.47 9.81
CA ALA A 68 -4.07 2.04 9.81
C ALA A 68 -3.52 1.90 8.38
N ALA A 69 -4.31 1.33 7.47
CA ALA A 69 -3.96 1.25 6.05
C ALA A 69 -3.75 2.65 5.44
N GLN A 70 -4.63 3.61 5.78
CA GLN A 70 -4.53 4.99 5.32
C GLN A 70 -3.28 5.69 5.86
N GLU A 71 -2.97 5.52 7.14
CA GLU A 71 -1.77 6.08 7.78
C GLU A 71 -0.50 5.54 7.11
N ALA A 72 -0.41 4.22 6.92
CA ALA A 72 0.72 3.60 6.23
C ALA A 72 0.91 4.12 4.79
N LEU A 73 -0.18 4.32 4.04
CA LEU A 73 -0.12 4.89 2.68
C LEU A 73 0.29 6.37 2.69
N ASN A 74 -0.12 7.14 3.69
CA ASN A 74 0.32 8.53 3.84
C ASN A 74 1.82 8.60 4.14
N GLU A 75 2.34 7.74 5.01
CA GLU A 75 3.77 7.63 5.28
C GLU A 75 4.54 7.18 4.04
N ALA A 76 4.05 6.17 3.32
CA ALA A 76 4.63 5.71 2.05
C ALA A 76 4.81 6.86 1.03
N ARG A 77 3.85 7.78 0.94
CA ARG A 77 3.94 8.97 0.07
C ARG A 77 5.09 9.90 0.45
N THR A 78 5.42 10.02 1.73
CA THR A 78 6.55 10.85 2.18
C THR A 78 7.89 10.37 1.64
N HIS A 79 8.00 9.07 1.31
CA HIS A 79 9.18 8.48 0.67
C HIS A 79 9.11 8.57 -0.87
N LEU A 80 7.94 8.33 -1.45
CA LEU A 80 7.74 8.32 -2.91
C LEU A 80 7.81 9.70 -3.56
N ASP A 81 7.15 10.70 -2.98
CA ASP A 81 6.99 12.03 -3.60
C ASP A 81 8.35 12.73 -3.84
N PRO A 82 9.30 12.76 -2.88
CA PRO A 82 10.61 13.36 -3.10
C PRO A 82 11.47 12.59 -4.11
N ALA A 83 11.40 11.25 -4.12
CA ALA A 83 12.11 10.41 -5.08
C ALA A 83 11.61 10.66 -6.51
N TYR A 84 10.28 10.73 -6.69
CA TYR A 84 9.64 11.07 -7.96
C TYR A 84 10.03 12.47 -8.43
N GLN A 85 9.93 13.48 -7.56
CA GLN A 85 10.33 14.85 -7.90
C GLN A 85 11.80 14.96 -8.31
N SER A 86 12.69 14.24 -7.63
CA SER A 86 14.12 14.21 -7.95
C SER A 86 14.37 13.57 -9.32
N LEU A 87 13.66 12.48 -9.64
CA LEU A 87 13.74 11.84 -10.95
C LEU A 87 13.21 12.76 -12.05
N CYS A 88 12.09 13.44 -11.85
CA CYS A 88 11.58 14.42 -12.81
C CYS A 88 12.61 15.53 -13.09
N LYS A 89 13.20 16.12 -12.05
CA LYS A 89 14.26 17.14 -12.19
C LYS A 89 15.44 16.62 -12.99
N LEU A 90 15.88 15.39 -12.73
CA LEU A 90 16.99 14.75 -13.46
C LEU A 90 16.66 14.57 -14.95
N LEU A 91 15.47 14.02 -15.25
CA LEU A 91 15.03 13.77 -16.62
C LEU A 91 14.77 15.07 -17.40
N THR A 92 14.27 16.12 -16.74
CA THR A 92 14.20 17.46 -17.33
C THR A 92 15.59 18.02 -17.64
N ALA A 93 16.55 17.89 -16.71
CA ALA A 93 17.93 18.34 -16.93
C ALA A 93 18.61 17.61 -18.10
N TRP A 94 18.20 16.37 -18.38
CA TRP A 94 18.67 15.58 -19.52
C TRP A 94 17.86 15.80 -20.81
N ASN A 95 16.91 16.73 -20.82
CA ASN A 95 15.99 16.98 -21.95
C ASN A 95 15.17 15.74 -22.37
N VAL A 96 15.00 14.76 -21.48
CA VAL A 96 14.14 13.58 -21.70
C VAL A 96 12.69 13.94 -21.46
N LEU A 97 12.43 14.75 -20.42
CA LEU A 97 11.12 15.32 -20.15
C LEU A 97 11.11 16.81 -20.51
N PRO A 98 9.97 17.34 -21.01
CA PRO A 98 9.83 18.78 -21.16
C PRO A 98 9.97 19.48 -19.79
N PRO A 99 10.45 20.73 -19.74
CA PRO A 99 10.49 21.49 -18.51
C PRO A 99 9.08 21.63 -17.93
N ASP A 100 8.92 21.26 -16.66
CA ASP A 100 7.64 21.24 -15.95
C ASP A 100 7.06 22.67 -15.93
N PRO A 101 5.90 22.94 -16.55
CA PRO A 101 5.25 24.24 -16.50
C PRO A 101 4.55 24.39 -15.15
N ARG A 102 5.31 24.62 -14.08
CA ARG A 102 4.76 25.11 -12.80
C ARG A 102 5.06 26.58 -12.64
#